data_AF-A0A8X6QKX5-F1
#
_entry.id   AF-A0A8X6QKX5-F1
#
_cell.length_a   1.000
_cell.length_b   1.000
_cell.length_c   1.000
_cell.angle_alpha   90.00
_cell.angle_beta   90.00
_cell.angle_gamma   90.00
#
_symmetry.space_group_name_H-M   'P 1'
#
loop_
_entity.id
_entity.type
_entity.pdbx_description
1 polymer ?
#
loop_
_entity_poly.entity_id
_entity_poly.type
_entity_poly.pdbx_seq_one_letter_code
_entity_poly.pdbx_strand_id
1 'polypeptide(L)'
;MKSINNEIVMNQIEPYKFQVFRFKRVMFGVNVSPFLLSATIKHHIEKCREQYPAATEMLDTCLYVDDVISGADDISQALKYQRMLIPA
;
A
#
# COMPACT_ATOMS: atom_id res chain seq x y z
N MET A 1 -30.13 37.92 -31.69
CA MET A 1 -29.17 36.96 -31.11
C MET A 1 -28.84 35.92 -32.16
N LYS A 2 -27.59 35.84 -32.63
CA LYS A 2 -27.19 34.79 -33.58
C LYS A 2 -27.04 33.48 -32.81
N SER A 3 -27.86 32.49 -33.15
CA SER A 3 -27.72 31.13 -32.64
C SER A 3 -26.38 30.58 -33.11
N ILE A 4 -25.50 30.22 -32.18
CA ILE A 4 -24.23 29.56 -32.49
C ILE A 4 -24.55 28.08 -32.70
N ASN A 5 -24.25 27.55 -33.88
CA ASN A 5 -24.50 26.14 -34.20
C ASN A 5 -23.63 25.23 -33.32
N ASN A 6 -24.25 24.32 -32.58
CA ASN A 6 -23.58 23.35 -31.70
C ASN A 6 -22.53 22.47 -32.42
N GLU A 7 -22.64 22.29 -33.73
CA GLU A 7 -21.62 21.58 -34.53
C GLU A 7 -20.27 22.31 -34.55
N ILE A 8 -20.25 23.64 -34.49
CA ILE A 8 -19.01 24.44 -34.51
C ILE A 8 -18.25 24.25 -33.19
N VAL A 9 -18.96 24.14 -32.08
CA VAL A 9 -18.38 23.93 -30.75
C VAL A 9 -17.75 22.54 -30.64
N MET A 10 -18.40 21.51 -31.19
CA MET A 10 -17.89 20.12 -31.13
C MET A 10 -16.65 19.91 -32.01
N ASN A 11 -16.56 20.60 -33.15
CA ASN A 11 -15.43 20.49 -34.08
C ASN A 11 -14.16 21.25 -33.63
N GLN A 12 -14.21 21.96 -32.48
CA GLN A 12 -13.08 22.67 -31.89
C GLN A 12 -12.51 21.98 -30.64
N ILE A 13 -13.11 20.86 -30.22
CA ILE A 13 -12.61 20.08 -29.07
C ILE A 13 -11.57 19.09 -29.63
N GLU A 14 -10.30 19.44 -29.51
CA GLU A 14 -9.19 18.48 -29.64
C GLU A 14 -9.51 17.22 -28.82
N PRO A 15 -9.41 16.01 -29.40
CA PRO A 15 -9.74 14.79 -28.67
C PRO A 15 -8.82 14.67 -27.47
N TYR A 16 -9.40 14.72 -26.26
CA TYR A 16 -8.64 14.61 -25.02
C TYR A 16 -7.86 13.28 -25.03
N LYS A 17 -6.54 13.37 -25.19
CA LYS A 17 -5.67 12.20 -25.31
C LYS A 17 -5.48 11.58 -23.93
N PHE A 18 -6.25 10.53 -23.63
CA PHE A 18 -6.12 9.79 -22.38
C PHE A 18 -4.79 9.03 -22.35
N GLN A 19 -4.08 9.16 -21.23
CA GLN A 19 -2.93 8.31 -20.93
C GLN A 19 -3.38 7.16 -20.03
N VAL A 20 -3.22 5.93 -20.51
CA VAL A 20 -3.61 4.72 -19.77
C VAL A 20 -2.37 4.12 -19.11
N PHE A 21 -2.47 3.86 -17.80
CA PHE A 21 -1.43 3.23 -17.01
C PHE A 21 -1.89 1.88 -16.47
N ARG A 22 -0.93 0.97 -16.26
CA ARG A 22 -1.15 -0.33 -15.60
C ARG A 22 -0.14 -0.51 -14.49
N PHE A 23 -0.64 -0.87 -13.30
CA PHE A 23 0.22 -1.17 -12.16
C PHE A 23 1.02 -2.45 -12.39
N LYS A 24 2.29 -2.43 -11.98
CA LYS A 24 3.18 -3.61 -11.99
C LYS A 24 3.31 -4.25 -10.61
N ARG A 25 2.61 -3.72 -9.61
CA ARG A 25 2.63 -4.13 -8.21
C ARG A 25 1.21 -4.24 -7.70
N VAL A 26 1.04 -4.98 -6.61
CA VAL A 26 -0.23 -5.08 -5.88
C VAL A 26 -0.64 -3.67 -5.43
N MET A 27 -1.89 -3.29 -5.70
CA MET A 27 -2.41 -1.94 -5.44
C MET A 27 -3.04 -1.88 -4.05
N PHE A 28 -2.99 -0.72 -3.39
CA PHE A 28 -3.87 -0.48 -2.24
C PHE A 28 -5.32 -0.36 -2.70
N GLY A 29 -6.26 -0.79 -1.86
CA GLY A 29 -7.70 -0.56 -2.09
C GLY A 29 -8.39 -1.49 -3.10
N VAL A 30 -7.73 -2.52 -3.64
CA VAL A 30 -8.45 -3.60 -4.36
C VAL A 30 -8.72 -4.79 -3.46
N ASN A 31 -9.90 -5.40 -3.65
CA ASN A 31 -10.42 -6.48 -2.81
C ASN A 31 -9.47 -7.68 -2.64
N VAL A 32 -8.65 -7.99 -3.65
CA VAL A 32 -7.70 -9.12 -3.63
C VAL A 32 -6.37 -8.79 -2.96
N SER A 33 -6.03 -7.51 -2.78
CA SER A 33 -4.72 -7.11 -2.25
C SER A 33 -4.48 -7.55 -0.81
N PRO A 34 -5.43 -7.41 0.13
CA PRO A 34 -5.25 -7.90 1.50
C PRO A 34 -4.87 -9.38 1.56
N PHE A 35 -5.49 -10.22 0.72
CA PHE A 35 -5.22 -11.65 0.68
C PHE A 35 -3.80 -11.94 0.19
N LEU A 36 -3.40 -11.35 -0.93
CA LEU A 36 -2.06 -11.51 -1.50
C LEU A 36 -0.97 -10.99 -0.55
N LEU A 37 -1.22 -9.84 0.09
CA LEU A 37 -0.31 -9.25 1.07
C LEU A 37 -0.14 -10.16 2.28
N SER A 38 -1.25 -10.65 2.86
CA SER A 38 -1.20 -11.54 4.03
C SER A 38 -0.43 -12.83 3.75
N ALA A 39 -0.67 -13.48 2.60
CA ALA A 39 0.06 -14.68 2.20
C ALA A 39 1.56 -14.40 2.00
N THR A 40 1.89 -13.27 1.37
CA THR A 40 3.28 -12.86 1.14
C THR A 40 4.00 -12.59 2.47
N ILE A 41 3.38 -11.86 3.39
CA ILE A 41 3.99 -11.55 4.69
C ILE A 41 4.20 -12.82 5.51
N LYS A 42 3.21 -13.72 5.59
CA LYS A 42 3.36 -15.00 6.31
C LYS A 42 4.55 -15.83 5.82
N HIS A 43 4.69 -15.94 4.49
CA HIS A 43 5.84 -16.62 3.88
C HIS A 43 7.18 -16.00 4.27
N HIS A 44 7.26 -14.67 4.36
CA HIS A 44 8.48 -13.98 4.78
C HIS A 44 8.73 -14.09 6.29
N ILE A 45 7.70 -14.05 7.13
CA ILE A 45 7.81 -14.27 8.58
C ILE A 45 8.43 -15.64 8.86
N GLU A 46 7.92 -16.70 8.21
CA GLU A 46 8.45 -18.06 8.40
C GLU A 46 9.93 -18.17 8.00
N LYS A 47 10.31 -17.60 6.85
CA LYS A 47 11.70 -17.63 6.37
C LYS A 47 12.66 -16.80 7.21
N CYS A 48 12.19 -15.71 7.80
CA CYS A 48 13.01 -14.76 8.54
C CYS A 48 13.03 -15.05 10.05
N ARG A 49 12.26 -16.03 10.53
CA ARG A 49 12.03 -16.26 11.97
C ARG A 49 13.32 -16.52 12.75
N GLU A 50 14.25 -17.27 12.19
CA GLU A 50 15.53 -17.57 12.84
C GLU A 50 16.44 -16.35 12.91
N GLN A 51 16.47 -15.54 11.85
CA GLN A 51 17.35 -14.37 11.76
C GLN A 51 16.81 -13.17 12.55
N TYR A 52 15.48 -13.02 12.62
CA TYR A 52 14.80 -11.88 13.22
C TYR A 52 13.61 -12.31 14.10
N PRO A 53 13.84 -13.08 15.19
CA PRO A 53 12.76 -13.66 15.98
C PRO A 53 11.82 -12.62 16.58
N ALA A 54 12.36 -11.53 17.15
CA ALA A 54 11.54 -10.49 17.76
C ALA A 54 10.70 -9.70 16.73
N ALA A 55 11.25 -9.42 15.55
CA ALA A 55 10.52 -8.71 14.50
C ALA A 55 9.41 -9.58 13.92
N THR A 56 9.69 -10.86 13.70
CA THR A 56 8.73 -11.83 13.15
C THR A 56 7.59 -12.12 14.14
N GLU A 57 7.88 -12.23 15.44
CA GLU A 57 6.85 -12.35 16.49
C GLU A 57 5.94 -11.12 16.54
N MET A 58 6.51 -9.91 16.45
CA MET A 58 5.72 -8.68 16.44
C MET A 58 4.85 -8.58 15.18
N LEU A 59 5.35 -8.97 14.01
CA LEU A 59 4.55 -9.00 12.78
C LEU A 59 3.44 -10.05 12.83
N ASP A 60 3.65 -11.20 13.49
CA ASP A 60 2.63 -12.24 13.65
C ASP A 60 1.44 -11.78 14.52
N THR A 61 1.71 -10.88 15.46
CA THR A 61 0.75 -10.47 16.50
C THR A 61 0.14 -9.08 16.28
N CYS A 62 0.87 -8.17 15.65
CA CYS A 62 0.50 -6.76 15.52
C CYS A 62 0.11 -6.33 14.10
N LEU A 63 0.14 -7.23 13.10
CA LEU A 63 -0.23 -6.90 11.73
C LEU A 63 -1.75 -7.01 11.52
N TYR A 64 -2.36 -5.94 11.01
CA TYR A 64 -3.74 -5.91 10.56
C TYR A 64 -3.82 -5.39 9.12
N VAL A 65 -4.17 -6.28 8.19
CA VAL A 65 -4.22 -5.99 6.75
C VAL A 65 -2.88 -5.46 6.22
N ASP A 66 -2.77 -4.15 6.03
CA ASP A 66 -1.58 -3.43 5.55
C ASP A 66 -0.88 -2.60 6.64
N ASP A 67 -1.46 -2.51 7.86
CA ASP A 67 -0.93 -1.76 8.98
C ASP A 67 -0.25 -2.66 10.01
N VAL A 68 0.91 -2.22 10.52
CA VAL A 68 1.53 -2.81 11.72
C VAL A 68 1.23 -1.89 12.90
N ILE A 69 0.42 -2.39 13.84
CA ILE A 69 -0.07 -1.62 14.98
C ILE A 69 0.48 -2.25 16.26
N SER A 70 1.54 -1.67 16.80
CA SER A 70 2.18 -2.10 18.06
C SER A 70 2.28 -0.93 19.04
N GLY A 71 2.46 -1.24 20.32
CA GLY A 71 2.62 -0.25 21.40
C GLY A 71 3.73 -0.66 22.36
N ALA A 72 4.17 0.29 23.18
CA ALA A 72 5.13 0.06 24.25
C ALA A 72 4.84 1.00 25.44
N ASP A 73 5.21 0.58 26.64
CA ASP A 73 4.99 1.35 27.88
C ASP A 73 5.94 2.55 28.03
N ASP A 74 7.06 2.53 27.31
CA ASP A 74 8.04 3.62 27.32
C ASP A 74 8.61 3.94 25.93
N ILE A 75 9.12 5.16 25.81
CA ILE A 75 9.64 5.72 24.55
C ILE A 75 10.87 4.93 24.05
N SER A 76 11.71 4.43 24.95
CA SER A 76 12.92 3.69 24.56
C SER A 76 12.55 2.38 23.86
N GLN A 77 11.57 1.65 24.41
CA GLN A 77 11.04 0.45 23.79
C GLN A 77 10.31 0.73 22.48
N ALA A 78 9.48 1.78 22.41
CA ALA A 78 8.82 2.18 21.17
C ALA A 78 9.83 2.47 20.05
N LEU A 79 10.90 3.21 20.36
CA LEU A 79 11.99 3.50 19.41
C LEU A 79 12.76 2.23 19.01
N LYS A 80 12.95 1.28 19.94
CA LYS A 80 13.57 -0.01 19.64
C LYS A 80 12.72 -0.79 18.62
N TYR A 81 11.41 -0.87 18.83
CA TYR A 81 10.48 -1.54 17.90
C TYR A 81 10.45 -0.86 16.53
N GLN A 82 10.40 0.47 16.50
CA GLN A 82 10.44 1.23 15.26
C GLN A 82 11.70 0.92 14.44
N ARG A 83 12.90 0.99 15.07
CA ARG A 83 14.18 0.73 14.39
C ARG A 83 14.33 -0.73 13.95
N MET A 84 13.72 -1.66 14.69
CA MET A 84 13.73 -3.08 14.36
C MET A 84 12.90 -3.37 13.10
N LEU A 85 11.70 -2.78 12.99
CA LEU A 85 10.82 -3.00 11.84
C LEU A 85 11.16 -2.14 10.63
N ILE A 86 11.60 -0.92 10.85
CA ILE A 86 11.89 0.08 9.83
C ILE A 86 13.35 0.52 10.01
N PRO A 87 14.30 -0.30 9.54
CA PRO A 87 15.71 0.08 9.58
C PRO A 87 15.94 1.30 8.67
N ALA A 88 16.83 2.19 9.12
CA ALA A 88 17.21 3.42 8.42
C ALA A 88 18.02 3.16 7.14
#